data_AF-A0AAW9YBK2-F1
#
_entry.id   AF-A0AAW9YBK2-F1
#
_cell.length_a   1.000
_cell.length_b   1.000
_cell.length_c   1.000
_cell.angle_alpha   90.00
_cell.angle_beta   90.00
_cell.angle_gamma   90.00
#
_symmetry.space_group_name_H-M   'P 1'
#
loop_
_entity.id
_entity.type
_entity.pdbx_description
1 polymer ?
#
loop_
_entity_poly.entity_id
_entity_poly.type
_entity_poly.pdbx_seq_one_letter_code
_entity_poly.pdbx_strand_id
1 'polypeptide(L)'
;MIEFNDSFSQAAVAEAMCAHPGLAKLISQQLMLTGFTYAHDVEGRRIGGPLVQPNPVLHKTVLYVSPREMREHLPREISFVRFRCACNTTGLPIDEWQRVIVGAYVNHGSNETPDWSSHT
;
A
#
# COMPACT_ATOMS: atom_id res chain seq x y z
N MET A 1 6.80 -2.66 -0.88
CA MET A 1 6.99 -3.30 0.46
C MET A 1 6.00 -2.69 1.46
N ILE A 2 5.42 -3.50 2.34
CA ILE A 2 4.66 -3.01 3.51
C ILE A 2 5.57 -3.07 4.72
N GLU A 3 5.56 -2.02 5.52
CA GLU A 3 6.13 -2.00 6.86
C GLU A 3 5.04 -1.59 7.84
N PHE A 4 5.18 -1.99 9.10
CA PHE A 4 4.33 -1.55 10.19
C PHE A 4 5.18 -0.82 11.21
N ASN A 5 4.64 0.25 11.80
CA ASN A 5 5.34 0.97 12.86
C ASN A 5 5.56 0.11 14.11
N ASP A 6 4.63 -0.81 14.39
CA ASP A 6 4.65 -1.67 15.55
C ASP A 6 3.84 -2.97 15.31
N SER A 7 4.01 -3.94 16.20
CA SER A 7 3.30 -5.23 16.14
C SER A 7 1.78 -5.09 16.35
N PHE A 8 1.35 -4.06 17.08
CA PHE A 8 -0.07 -3.77 17.29
C PHE A 8 -0.75 -3.39 15.98
N SER A 9 -0.15 -2.46 15.23
CA SER A 9 -0.60 -2.02 13.92
C SER A 9 -0.64 -3.19 12.94
N GLN A 10 0.37 -4.07 12.98
CA GLN A 10 0.38 -5.29 12.18
C GLN A 10 -0.83 -6.18 12.47
N ALA A 11 -1.10 -6.46 13.76
CA ALA A 11 -2.21 -7.30 14.17
C ALA A 11 -3.57 -6.66 13.81
N ALA A 12 -3.76 -5.38 14.11
CA ALA A 12 -5.01 -4.66 13.85
C ALA A 12 -5.33 -4.58 12.35
N VAL A 13 -4.34 -4.30 11.50
CA VAL A 13 -4.53 -4.28 10.04
C VAL A 13 -4.82 -5.67 9.50
N ALA A 14 -4.12 -6.71 9.99
CA ALA A 14 -4.37 -8.08 9.57
C ALA A 14 -5.80 -8.51 9.91
N GLU A 15 -6.27 -8.24 11.13
CA GLU A 15 -7.63 -8.53 11.56
C GLU A 15 -8.66 -7.80 10.70
N ALA A 16 -8.46 -6.51 10.43
CA ALA A 16 -9.33 -5.71 9.56
C ALA A 16 -9.40 -6.25 8.13
N MET A 17 -8.27 -6.66 7.56
CA MET A 17 -8.21 -7.25 6.22
C MET A 17 -8.89 -8.61 6.16
N CYS A 18 -8.78 -9.43 7.22
CA CYS A 18 -9.49 -10.70 7.33
C CYS A 18 -11.00 -10.49 7.43
N ALA A 19 -11.45 -9.53 8.23
CA ALA A 19 -12.87 -9.22 8.41
C ALA A 19 -13.50 -8.57 7.17
N HIS A 20 -12.71 -7.82 6.39
CA HIS A 20 -13.22 -6.97 5.30
C HIS A 20 -12.44 -7.16 3.99
N PRO A 21 -12.89 -8.06 3.10
CA PRO A 21 -12.23 -8.31 1.81
C PRO A 21 -12.10 -7.08 0.90
N GLY A 22 -13.04 -6.13 1.00
CA GLY A 22 -12.97 -4.86 0.29
C GLY A 22 -11.77 -4.01 0.70
N LEU A 23 -11.48 -3.93 2.00
CA LEU A 23 -10.28 -3.29 2.53
C LEU A 23 -9.03 -4.02 2.06
N ALA A 24 -9.02 -5.36 2.14
CA ALA A 24 -7.89 -6.16 1.69
C ALA A 24 -7.57 -5.91 0.22
N LYS A 25 -8.59 -5.82 -0.65
CA LYS A 25 -8.43 -5.47 -2.06
C LYS A 25 -7.89 -4.06 -2.23
N LEU A 26 -8.43 -3.08 -1.52
CA LEU A 26 -8.04 -1.68 -1.62
C LEU A 26 -6.58 -1.49 -1.20
N ILE A 27 -6.20 -2.03 -0.03
CA ILE A 27 -4.82 -2.05 0.46
C ILE A 27 -3.92 -2.77 -0.56
N SER A 28 -4.29 -3.96 -1.03
CA SER A 28 -3.49 -4.73 -2.00
C SER A 28 -3.28 -3.98 -3.32
N GLN A 29 -4.31 -3.34 -3.87
CA GLN A 29 -4.23 -2.57 -5.12
C GLN A 29 -3.29 -1.39 -4.99
N GLN A 30 -3.37 -0.65 -3.88
CA GLN A 30 -2.44 0.45 -3.66
C GLN A 30 -1.02 -0.05 -3.40
N LEU A 31 -0.84 -1.24 -2.81
CA LEU A 31 0.46 -1.81 -2.44
C LEU A 31 1.18 -2.58 -3.54
N MET A 32 0.47 -3.00 -4.58
CA MET A 32 1.11 -3.50 -5.78
C MET A 32 1.96 -2.37 -6.36
N LEU A 33 3.28 -2.46 -6.10
CA LEU A 33 4.31 -1.91 -6.98
C LEU A 33 3.79 -2.07 -8.40
N THR A 34 3.85 -0.99 -9.19
CA THR A 34 3.66 -1.01 -10.64
C THR A 34 4.02 -2.40 -11.14
N GLY A 35 3.02 -3.16 -11.59
CA GLY A 35 3.25 -4.51 -12.10
C GLY A 35 4.38 -4.48 -13.12
N PHE A 36 5.00 -5.62 -13.39
CA PHE A 36 6.08 -5.72 -14.37
C PHE A 36 5.89 -4.73 -15.52
N THR A 37 6.87 -3.86 -15.73
CA THR A 37 6.79 -2.84 -16.77
C THR A 37 6.52 -3.54 -18.10
N TYR A 38 5.60 -3.01 -18.89
CA TYR A 38 5.29 -3.56 -20.21
C TYR A 38 5.80 -2.61 -21.27
N ALA A 39 6.38 -3.16 -22.34
CA ALA A 39 6.63 -2.37 -23.54
C ALA A 39 5.28 -2.01 -24.16
N HIS A 40 5.18 -0.78 -24.68
CA HIS A 40 4.03 -0.33 -25.44
C HIS A 40 4.51 0.10 -26.82
N ASP A 41 3.69 -0.12 -27.84
CA ASP A 41 3.93 0.45 -29.17
C ASP A 41 3.66 1.96 -29.18
N VAL A 42 3.86 2.58 -30.35
CA VAL A 42 3.63 4.02 -30.56
C VAL A 42 2.17 4.44 -30.35
N GLU A 43 1.24 3.48 -30.34
CA GLU A 43 -0.19 3.69 -30.12
C GLU A 43 -0.59 3.45 -28.64
N GLY A 44 0.38 3.14 -27.77
CA GLY A 44 0.17 2.89 -26.36
C GLY A 44 -0.42 1.51 -26.06
N ARG A 45 -0.39 0.56 -27.02
CA ARG A 45 -0.85 -0.82 -26.80
C ARG A 45 0.30 -1.67 -26.27
N ARG A 46 -0.02 -2.56 -25.32
CA ARG A 46 0.96 -3.48 -24.75
C ARG A 46 1.52 -4.41 -25.83
N ILE A 47 2.84 -4.45 -25.94
CA ILE A 47 3.58 -5.39 -26.78
C ILE A 47 4.44 -6.30 -25.91
N GLY A 48 4.30 -7.61 -26.11
CA GLY A 48 5.12 -8.62 -25.46
C GLY A 48 4.82 -8.90 -23.98
N GLY A 49 5.73 -9.67 -23.39
CA GLY A 49 5.69 -10.09 -21.99
C GLY A 49 6.13 -8.99 -21.01
N PRO A 50 6.06 -9.27 -19.71
CA PRO A 50 6.63 -8.41 -18.68
C PRO A 50 8.12 -8.15 -18.92
N LEU A 51 8.55 -6.89 -18.85
CA LEU A 51 9.96 -6.52 -18.83
C LEU A 51 10.54 -6.93 -17.48
N VAL A 52 11.41 -7.94 -17.49
CA VAL A 52 12.15 -8.42 -16.31
C VAL A 52 13.38 -7.53 -16.08
N GLN A 53 13.17 -6.21 -16.04
CA GLN A 53 14.22 -5.25 -15.65
C GLN A 53 13.99 -4.83 -14.20
N PRO A 54 15.06 -4.61 -13.42
CA PRO A 54 14.92 -4.04 -12.09
C PRO A 54 14.19 -2.71 -12.15
N ASN A 55 13.24 -2.49 -11.24
CA ASN A 55 12.51 -1.23 -11.19
C ASN A 55 13.49 -0.11 -10.80
N PRO A 56 13.59 0.99 -11.57
CA PRO A 56 14.47 2.11 -11.23
C PRO A 56 14.03 2.84 -9.95
N VAL A 57 12.84 2.56 -9.42
CA VAL A 57 12.31 3.16 -8.20
C VAL A 57 11.66 2.09 -7.32
N LEU A 58 12.09 1.99 -6.07
CA LEU A 58 11.40 1.21 -5.06
C LEU A 58 10.38 2.05 -4.32
N HIS A 59 9.27 1.41 -3.96
CA HIS A 59 8.24 1.99 -3.11
C HIS A 59 8.02 1.13 -1.86
N LYS A 60 7.89 1.80 -0.72
CA LYS A 60 7.41 1.17 0.51
C LYS A 60 6.28 1.98 1.11
N THR A 61 5.37 1.29 1.78
CA THR A 61 4.25 1.90 2.50
C THR A 61 4.34 1.45 3.94
N VAL A 62 4.38 2.41 4.86
CA VAL A 62 4.33 2.18 6.29
C VAL A 62 2.88 2.35 6.73
N LEU A 63 2.31 1.34 7.41
CA LEU A 63 0.98 1.37 7.98
C LEU A 63 1.04 1.56 9.49
N TYR A 64 0.07 2.31 10.02
CA TYR A 64 -0.05 2.60 11.44
C TYR A 64 -1.52 2.61 11.86
N VAL A 65 -1.79 2.06 13.03
CA VAL A 65 -3.10 2.13 13.69
C VAL A 65 -2.91 2.69 15.08
N SER A 66 -3.63 3.77 15.40
CA SER A 66 -3.72 4.28 16.75
C SER A 66 -4.64 3.37 17.58
N PRO A 67 -4.26 2.93 18.78
CA PRO A 67 -5.16 2.18 19.68
C PRO A 67 -6.46 2.94 20.01
N ARG A 68 -6.45 4.28 19.90
CA ARG A 68 -7.64 5.12 20.13
C ARG A 68 -8.67 5.01 19.01
N GLU A 69 -8.24 4.57 17.83
CA GLU A 69 -9.10 4.38 16.65
C GLU A 69 -9.68 2.96 16.56
N MET A 70 -9.49 2.14 17.60
CA MET A 70 -10.11 0.83 17.67
C MET A 70 -11.59 0.92 18.08
N ARG A 71 -12.45 0.22 17.34
CA ARG A 71 -13.82 -0.06 17.72
C ARG A 71 -13.95 -1.57 17.91
N GLU A 72 -14.04 -1.99 19.17
CA GLU A 72 -13.92 -3.40 19.56
C GLU A 72 -12.55 -3.96 19.15
N HIS A 73 -12.52 -4.92 18.22
CA HIS A 73 -11.32 -5.58 17.74
C HIS A 73 -10.84 -5.04 16.38
N LEU A 74 -11.55 -4.09 15.77
CA LEU A 74 -11.25 -3.56 14.43
C LEU A 74 -10.92 -2.07 14.46
N PRO A 75 -9.96 -1.59 13.65
CA PRO A 75 -9.68 -0.17 13.49
C PRO A 75 -10.80 0.52 12.69
N ARG A 76 -11.07 1.79 13.02
CA ARG A 76 -11.84 2.71 12.17
C ARG A 76 -10.97 3.42 11.14
N GLU A 77 -9.71 3.63 11.48
CA GLU A 77 -8.72 4.30 10.64
C GLU A 77 -7.40 3.53 10.63
N ILE A 78 -6.81 3.41 9.44
CA ILE A 78 -5.45 2.90 9.23
C ILE A 78 -4.67 3.98 8.49
N SER A 79 -3.80 4.69 9.20
CA SER A 79 -2.93 5.69 8.60
C SER A 79 -1.83 5.02 7.76
N PHE A 80 -1.40 5.68 6.69
CA PHE A 80 -0.28 5.22 5.89
C PHE A 80 0.63 6.36 5.41
N VAL A 81 1.90 6.00 5.21
CA VAL A 81 2.88 6.86 4.55
C VAL A 81 3.58 6.07 3.47
N ARG A 82 3.56 6.59 2.24
CA ARG A 82 4.32 6.02 1.12
C ARG A 82 5.64 6.75 0.96
N PHE A 83 6.68 5.95 0.77
CA PHE A 83 8.02 6.40 0.45
C PHE A 83 8.45 5.86 -0.91
N ARG A 84 9.31 6.62 -1.59
CA ARG A 84 10.03 6.19 -2.79
C ARG A 84 11.54 6.30 -2.57
N CYS A 85 12.31 5.47 -3.26
CA CYS A 85 13.77 5.54 -3.29
C CYS A 85 14.25 5.19 -4.70
N ALA A 86 15.21 5.95 -5.22
CA ALA A 86 15.85 5.65 -6.49
C ALA A 86 16.73 4.41 -6.38
N CYS A 87 16.80 3.62 -7.45
CA CYS A 87 17.60 2.41 -7.51
C CYS A 87 18.70 2.49 -8.56
N ASN A 88 19.78 1.77 -8.32
CA ASN A 88 20.79 1.53 -9.34
C ASN A 88 20.30 0.51 -10.38
N THR A 89 21.16 0.20 -11.34
CA THR A 89 20.91 -0.76 -12.43
C THR A 89 20.65 -2.20 -11.95
N THR A 90 20.99 -2.53 -10.70
CA THR A 90 20.71 -3.84 -10.10
C THR A 90 19.45 -3.85 -9.23
N GLY A 91 18.73 -2.73 -9.13
CA GLY A 91 17.50 -2.60 -8.34
C GLY A 91 17.74 -2.36 -6.85
N LEU A 92 18.97 -2.05 -6.44
CA LEU A 92 19.28 -1.71 -5.05
C LEU A 92 19.04 -0.21 -4.79
N PRO A 93 18.43 0.16 -3.65
CA PRO A 93 18.24 1.55 -3.28
C PRO A 93 19.58 2.26 -3.13
N ILE A 94 19.73 3.44 -3.73
CA ILE A 94 20.97 4.25 -3.72
C ILE A 94 20.79 5.66 -3.15
N ASP A 95 19.60 5.99 -2.69
CA ASP A 95 19.25 7.32 -2.20
C ASP A 95 18.42 7.21 -0.91
N GLU A 96 18.16 8.34 -0.26
CA GLU A 96 17.28 8.41 0.89
C GLU A 96 15.82 8.11 0.51
N TRP A 97 15.08 7.52 1.46
CA TRP A 97 13.65 7.29 1.29
C TRP A 97 12.89 8.61 1.39
N GLN A 98 12.35 9.05 0.25
CA GLN A 98 11.57 10.27 0.14
C GLN A 98 10.10 9.98 0.39
N ARG A 99 9.49 10.71 1.33
CA ARG A 99 8.04 10.66 1.57
C ARG A 99 7.30 11.25 0.37
N VAL A 100 6.32 10.52 -0.17
CA VAL A 100 5.58 10.96 -1.37
C VAL A 100 4.08 11.06 -1.19
N ILE A 101 3.48 10.23 -0.32
CA ILE A 101 2.05 10.27 -0.03
C ILE A 101 1.88 10.05 1.47
N VAL A 102 0.98 10.81 2.08
CA VAL A 102 0.48 10.59 3.44
C VAL A 102 -1.02 10.44 3.31
N GLY A 103 -1.62 9.50 4.01
CA GLY A 103 -3.04 9.27 3.89
C GLY A 103 -3.58 8.34 4.97
N ALA A 104 -4.84 7.98 4.82
CA ALA A 104 -5.49 7.01 5.68
C ALA A 104 -6.52 6.19 4.91
N TYR A 105 -6.71 4.94 5.33
CA TYR A 105 -7.90 4.17 5.03
C TYR A 105 -8.90 4.39 6.15
N VAL A 106 -10.11 4.83 5.81
CA VAL A 106 -11.15 5.20 6.79
C VAL A 106 -12.40 4.36 6.52
N ASN A 107 -12.94 3.76 7.57
CA ASN A 107 -14.26 3.13 7.56
C ASN A 107 -15.32 4.17 7.92
N HIS A 108 -16.10 4.62 6.94
CA HIS A 108 -17.22 5.55 7.16
C HIS A 108 -18.49 4.85 7.68
N GLY A 109 -18.51 3.52 7.63
CA GLY A 109 -19.62 2.68 8.06
C GLY A 109 -19.44 2.14 9.48
N SER A 110 -19.85 0.89 9.66
CA SER A 110 -19.69 0.14 10.92
C SER A 110 -18.84 -1.11 10.72
N ASN A 111 -18.65 -1.92 11.76
CA ASN A 111 -17.97 -3.20 11.64
C ASN A 111 -18.87 -4.23 10.92
N GLU A 112 -20.19 -4.11 11.06
CA GLU A 112 -21.19 -4.96 10.41
C GLU A 112 -21.43 -4.56 8.94
N THR A 113 -21.37 -3.26 8.67
CA THR A 113 -21.57 -2.66 7.34
C THR A 113 -20.40 -1.73 7.01
N PRO A 114 -19.23 -2.29 6.66
CA PRO A 114 -18.03 -1.49 6.44
C PRO A 114 -18.10 -0.71 5.13
N ASP A 115 -17.63 0.53 5.16
CA ASP A 115 -17.46 1.40 3.98
C ASP A 115 -16.06 2.00 3.99
N TRP A 116 -15.11 1.22 3.48
CA TRP A 116 -13.70 1.59 3.47
C TRP A 116 -13.34 2.44 2.25
N SER A 117 -12.71 3.58 2.50
CA SER A 117 -12.20 4.48 1.47
C SER A 117 -10.77 4.95 1.80
N SER A 118 -10.04 5.42 0.78
CA SER A 118 -8.70 5.97 0.92
C SER A 118 -8.73 7.49 0.79
N HIS A 119 -8.03 8.18 1.68
CA HIS A 119 -7.82 9.62 1.69
C HIS A 119 -6.32 9.90 1.63
N THR A 120 -5.89 10.86 0.80
CA THR A 120 -4.48 11.25 0.59
C THR A 120 -4.33 12.75 0.53
#